data_AF-A0A1Y3MN12-F1
#
_entry.id   AF-A0A1Y3MN12-F1
#
_cell.length_a   1.000
_cell.length_b   1.000
_cell.length_c   1.000
_cell.angle_alpha   90.00
_cell.angle_beta   90.00
_cell.angle_gamma   90.00
#
_symmetry.space_group_name_H-M   'P 1'
#
loop_
_entity.id
_entity.type
_entity.pdbx_description
1 polymer ?
#
loop_
_entity_poly.entity_id
_entity_poly.type
_entity_poly.pdbx_seq_one_letter_code
_entity_poly.pdbx_strand_id
1 'polypeptide(L)'
;MNFKKVLLISTAVAFSFASPLKSCEKYYKLKENDDIFQVILNNKISFQKFKYLNGNKNLHEYKSGDDVCVAGKAKYQNIIKLNANEIFKISKPTKKQNEIGNKYIKSTLNSNQIKKLNNNIELIKDTIDNTLDSKEKSPFSLEKCKRKCEYINKTISSLNKDPNEIF
;
A
#
# COMPACT_ATOMS: atom_id res chain seq x y z
N MET A 1 -14.70 -10.27 -51.72
CA MET A 1 -13.87 -9.76 -50.61
C MET A 1 -14.14 -10.63 -49.39
N ASN A 2 -13.12 -11.33 -48.87
CA ASN A 2 -13.30 -12.50 -48.00
C ASN A 2 -13.38 -12.09 -46.51
N PHE A 3 -14.60 -12.01 -45.97
CA PHE A 3 -14.92 -11.54 -44.61
C PHE A 3 -14.17 -12.27 -43.48
N LYS A 4 -13.65 -13.48 -43.72
CA LYS A 4 -12.84 -14.23 -42.74
C LYS A 4 -11.48 -13.58 -42.44
N LYS A 5 -10.95 -12.72 -43.32
CA LYS A 5 -9.66 -12.04 -43.09
C LYS A 5 -9.79 -10.75 -42.27
N VAL A 6 -10.99 -10.17 -42.20
CA VAL A 6 -11.22 -8.91 -41.45
C VAL A 6 -11.42 -9.18 -39.95
N LEU A 7 -11.87 -10.37 -39.56
CA LEU A 7 -12.10 -10.73 -38.15
C LEU A 7 -10.81 -11.05 -37.36
N LEU A 8 -9.67 -11.27 -38.04
CA LEU A 8 -8.40 -11.65 -37.42
C LEU A 8 -7.51 -10.46 -37.05
N ILE A 9 -7.86 -9.24 -37.47
CA ILE A 9 -7.09 -8.02 -37.18
C ILE A 9 -7.65 -7.29 -35.93
N SER A 10 -8.90 -7.56 -35.54
CA SER A 10 -9.50 -6.98 -34.34
C SER A 10 -9.15 -7.68 -33.02
N THR A 11 -8.52 -8.86 -33.05
CA THR A 11 -8.09 -9.57 -31.83
C THR A 11 -6.65 -9.28 -31.40
N ALA A 12 -5.84 -8.64 -32.24
CA ALA A 12 -4.44 -8.34 -31.93
C ALA A 12 -4.20 -6.97 -31.25
N VAL A 13 -5.20 -6.07 -31.26
CA VAL A 13 -5.06 -4.70 -30.70
C VAL A 13 -5.62 -4.58 -29.28
N ALA A 14 -6.34 -5.59 -28.78
CA ALA A 14 -6.89 -5.58 -27.42
C ALA A 14 -5.87 -6.00 -26.32
N PHE A 15 -4.73 -6.59 -26.69
CA PHE A 15 -3.71 -7.03 -25.73
C PHE A 15 -2.50 -6.09 -25.60
N SER A 16 -2.49 -4.94 -26.28
CA SER A 16 -1.32 -4.06 -26.34
C SER A 16 -1.23 -3.01 -25.21
N PHE A 17 -2.14 -2.99 -24.23
CA PHE A 17 -2.11 -2.05 -23.09
C PHE A 17 -1.80 -2.66 -21.73
N ALA A 18 -1.24 -3.87 -21.70
CA ALA A 18 -0.50 -4.32 -20.53
C ALA A 18 0.86 -4.77 -21.03
N SER A 19 1.79 -3.82 -21.22
CA SER A 19 3.20 -4.21 -21.19
C SER A 19 3.39 -5.01 -19.91
N PRO A 20 3.73 -6.32 -19.97
CA PRO A 20 4.06 -7.02 -18.75
C PRO A 20 5.23 -6.22 -18.19
N LEU A 21 5.04 -5.61 -17.02
CA LEU A 21 6.14 -5.07 -16.25
C LEU A 21 7.13 -6.24 -16.19
N LYS A 22 8.25 -6.16 -16.93
CA LYS A 22 9.34 -7.17 -17.02
C LYS A 22 9.99 -7.47 -15.65
N SER A 23 9.34 -7.02 -14.59
CA SER A 23 9.72 -7.09 -13.22
C SER A 23 8.89 -8.09 -12.43
N CYS A 24 7.85 -8.70 -12.98
CA CYS A 24 7.12 -9.77 -12.30
C CYS A 24 7.87 -11.10 -12.36
N GLU A 25 8.11 -11.71 -11.21
CA GLU A 25 8.83 -12.98 -11.03
C GLU A 25 7.86 -14.12 -10.69
N LYS A 26 6.70 -13.82 -10.09
CA LYS A 26 5.69 -14.82 -9.74
C LYS A 26 4.29 -14.26 -9.90
N TYR A 27 3.45 -15.00 -10.62
CA TYR A 27 2.03 -14.74 -10.76
C TYR A 27 1.21 -15.66 -9.86
N TYR A 28 0.06 -15.15 -9.41
CA TYR A 28 -0.96 -15.90 -8.71
C TYR A 28 -2.30 -15.66 -9.42
N LYS A 29 -2.99 -16.74 -9.78
CA LYS A 29 -4.30 -16.68 -10.40
C LYS A 29 -5.37 -16.61 -9.32
N LEU A 30 -6.14 -15.52 -9.29
CA LEU A 30 -7.22 -15.34 -8.33
C LEU A 30 -8.30 -16.40 -8.54
N LYS A 31 -8.63 -17.13 -7.46
CA LYS A 31 -9.71 -18.11 -7.43
C LYS A 31 -11.02 -17.45 -7.02
N GLU A 32 -12.10 -18.17 -7.24
CA GLU A 32 -13.41 -17.77 -6.75
C GLU A 32 -13.38 -17.62 -5.22
N ASN A 33 -13.87 -16.48 -4.72
CA ASN A 33 -13.85 -16.08 -3.31
C ASN A 33 -12.47 -15.76 -2.70
N ASP A 34 -11.40 -15.67 -3.50
CA ASP A 34 -10.12 -15.16 -2.98
C ASP A 34 -10.28 -13.71 -2.50
N ASP A 35 -9.80 -13.46 -1.28
CA ASP A 35 -9.65 -12.11 -0.76
C ASP A 35 -8.27 -11.58 -1.18
N ILE A 36 -8.25 -10.52 -1.99
CA ILE A 36 -7.00 -9.95 -2.52
C ILE A 36 -6.03 -9.54 -1.41
N PHE A 37 -6.52 -9.12 -0.23
CA PHE A 37 -5.65 -8.83 0.91
C PHE A 37 -4.99 -10.09 1.43
N GLN A 38 -5.73 -11.21 1.51
CA GLN A 38 -5.13 -12.48 1.90
C GLN A 38 -4.09 -12.96 0.90
N VAL A 39 -4.33 -12.78 -0.40
CA VAL A 39 -3.35 -13.15 -1.44
C VAL A 39 -2.05 -12.35 -1.27
N ILE A 40 -2.14 -11.04 -1.03
CA ILE A 40 -1.00 -10.16 -0.76
C ILE A 40 -0.23 -10.63 0.48
N LEU A 41 -0.94 -10.88 1.58
CA LEU A 41 -0.33 -11.29 2.84
C LEU A 41 0.34 -12.67 2.75
N ASN A 42 -0.34 -13.66 2.16
CA ASN A 42 0.16 -15.03 1.99
C ASN A 42 1.43 -15.10 1.15
N ASN A 43 1.58 -14.18 0.18
CA ASN A 43 2.78 -14.09 -0.64
C ASN A 43 3.86 -13.15 -0.08
N LYS A 44 3.66 -12.60 1.14
CA LYS A 44 4.65 -11.75 1.84
C LYS A 44 5.12 -10.55 1.01
N ILE A 45 4.24 -9.99 0.19
CA ILE A 45 4.51 -8.80 -0.63
C ILE A 45 3.88 -7.57 0.03
N SER A 46 4.60 -6.45 0.06
CA SER A 46 4.02 -5.21 0.59
C SER A 46 2.94 -4.67 -0.34
N PHE A 47 1.93 -4.03 0.24
CA PHE A 47 0.80 -3.48 -0.52
C PHE A 47 1.24 -2.54 -1.65
N GLN A 48 2.18 -1.63 -1.37
CA GLN A 48 2.65 -0.65 -2.35
C GLN A 48 3.42 -1.32 -3.49
N LYS A 49 4.22 -2.35 -3.17
CA LYS A 49 4.93 -3.14 -4.17
C LYS A 49 3.95 -3.94 -5.03
N PHE A 50 2.94 -4.55 -4.42
CA PHE A 50 1.88 -5.25 -5.13
C PHE A 50 1.12 -4.31 -6.07
N LYS A 51 0.67 -3.14 -5.59
CA LYS A 51 -0.02 -2.13 -6.41
C LYS A 51 0.84 -1.72 -7.61
N TYR A 52 2.12 -1.41 -7.38
CA TYR A 52 3.07 -1.06 -8.42
C TYR A 52 3.23 -2.15 -9.49
N LEU A 53 3.43 -3.40 -9.07
CA LEU A 53 3.61 -4.53 -9.97
C LEU A 53 2.36 -4.87 -10.79
N ASN A 54 1.18 -4.42 -10.34
CA ASN A 54 -0.11 -4.70 -10.95
C ASN A 54 -0.76 -3.44 -11.57
N GLY A 55 0.05 -2.49 -12.03
CA GLY A 55 -0.42 -1.33 -12.79
C GLY A 55 -1.15 -0.28 -11.96
N ASN A 56 -0.90 -0.24 -10.65
CA ASN A 56 -1.50 0.68 -9.69
C ASN A 56 -3.04 0.63 -9.59
N LYS A 57 -3.66 -0.49 -9.98
CA LYS A 57 -5.11 -0.70 -9.85
C LYS A 57 -5.58 -0.68 -8.39
N ASN A 58 -6.83 -0.27 -8.17
CA ASN A 58 -7.44 -0.34 -6.84
C ASN A 58 -7.79 -1.78 -6.48
N LEU A 59 -7.81 -2.11 -5.18
CA LEU A 59 -8.01 -3.49 -4.71
C LEU A 59 -9.38 -4.09 -5.06
N HIS A 60 -10.41 -3.26 -5.23
CA HIS A 60 -11.75 -3.72 -5.58
C HIS A 60 -11.91 -4.00 -7.08
N GLU A 61 -10.92 -3.66 -7.90
CA GLU A 61 -10.95 -3.88 -9.34
C GLU A 61 -10.51 -5.30 -9.73
N TYR A 62 -9.88 -6.03 -8.82
CA TYR A 62 -9.44 -7.42 -9.05
C TYR A 62 -10.61 -8.39 -8.91
N LYS A 63 -10.68 -9.37 -9.83
CA LYS A 63 -11.76 -10.35 -9.93
C LYS A 63 -11.21 -11.77 -10.05
N SER A 64 -12.07 -12.75 -9.76
CA SER A 64 -11.77 -14.16 -10.01
C SER A 64 -11.32 -14.37 -11.45
N GLY A 65 -10.26 -15.14 -11.65
CA GLY A 65 -9.64 -15.40 -12.94
C GLY A 65 -8.49 -14.46 -13.31
N ASP A 66 -8.33 -13.31 -12.63
CA ASP A 66 -7.21 -12.40 -12.88
C ASP A 66 -5.87 -13.03 -12.47
N ASP A 67 -4.84 -12.84 -13.30
CA ASP A 67 -3.46 -13.15 -12.96
C ASP A 67 -2.79 -11.93 -12.33
N VAL A 68 -2.48 -12.01 -11.03
CA VAL A 68 -1.84 -10.93 -10.27
C VAL A 68 -0.38 -11.26 -9.98
N CYS A 69 0.48 -10.26 -10.12
CA CYS A 69 1.89 -10.35 -9.78
C CYS A 69 2.08 -10.30 -8.26
N VAL A 70 2.61 -11.37 -7.68
CA VAL A 70 2.81 -11.53 -6.23
C VAL A 70 4.28 -11.58 -5.81
N ALA A 71 5.22 -11.66 -6.76
CA ALA A 71 6.64 -11.43 -6.52
C ALA A 71 7.27 -10.74 -7.73
N GLY A 72 8.29 -9.92 -7.49
CA GLY A 72 8.93 -9.16 -8.56
C GLY A 72 9.87 -8.07 -8.05
N LYS A 73 10.63 -7.45 -8.95
CA LYS A 73 11.47 -6.29 -8.64
C LYS A 73 10.64 -5.00 -8.74
N ALA A 74 10.81 -4.10 -7.78
CA ALA A 74 10.19 -2.79 -7.86
C ALA A 74 11.25 -1.71 -7.66
N LYS A 75 11.27 -0.70 -8.53
CA LYS A 75 12.12 0.46 -8.36
C LYS A 75 11.43 1.38 -7.36
N TYR A 76 11.79 1.27 -6.07
CA TYR A 76 11.14 1.98 -4.96
C TYR A 76 11.08 3.50 -5.13
N GLN A 77 12.03 4.10 -5.87
CA GLN A 77 11.99 5.52 -6.24
C GLN A 77 10.69 5.92 -6.97
N ASN A 78 10.05 4.99 -7.68
CA ASN A 78 8.76 5.21 -8.35
C ASN A 78 7.56 4.90 -7.45
N ILE A 79 7.75 4.12 -6.37
CA ILE A 79 6.70 3.78 -5.40
C ILE A 79 6.45 4.94 -4.43
N ILE A 80 7.50 5.71 -4.11
CA ILE A 80 7.44 6.86 -3.20
C ILE A 80 6.66 8.04 -3.82
N LYS A 81 6.43 8.05 -5.14
CA LYS A 81 5.54 9.02 -5.81
C LYS A 81 4.04 8.68 -5.64
N LEU A 82 3.64 8.08 -4.53
CA LEU A 82 2.22 8.02 -4.18
C LEU A 82 1.75 9.43 -3.88
N ASN A 83 0.83 9.92 -4.70
CA ASN A 83 0.20 11.22 -4.49
C ASN A 83 -0.47 11.21 -3.10
N ALA A 84 -0.23 12.24 -2.28
CA ALA A 84 -0.86 12.37 -0.96
C ALA A 84 -2.40 12.24 -1.05
N ASN A 85 -3.01 12.67 -2.16
CA ASN A 85 -4.43 12.52 -2.44
C ASN A 85 -4.88 11.05 -2.58
N GLU A 86 -3.99 10.12 -2.93
CA GLU A 86 -4.31 8.68 -2.89
C GLU A 86 -4.27 8.12 -1.47
N ILE A 87 -3.44 8.66 -0.58
CA ILE A 87 -3.40 8.27 0.84
C ILE A 87 -4.73 8.65 1.51
N PHE A 88 -5.26 9.83 1.20
CA PHE A 88 -6.57 10.28 1.71
C PHE A 88 -7.76 9.52 1.12
N LYS A 89 -7.57 8.76 0.02
CA LYS A 89 -8.60 7.89 -0.58
C LYS A 89 -8.62 6.48 0.01
N ILE A 90 -7.67 6.13 0.89
CA ILE A 90 -7.67 4.84 1.56
C ILE A 90 -8.87 4.82 2.52
N SER A 91 -9.90 4.07 2.15
CA SER A 91 -11.08 3.85 3.00
C SER A 91 -10.67 3.20 4.32
N LYS A 92 -11.36 3.56 5.41
CA LYS A 92 -11.17 2.91 6.71
C LYS A 92 -11.19 1.38 6.53
N PRO A 93 -10.24 0.64 7.13
CA PRO A 93 -10.24 -0.81 7.06
C PRO A 93 -11.56 -1.39 7.54
N THR A 94 -12.06 -2.42 6.85
CA THR A 94 -13.26 -3.15 7.27
C THR A 94 -12.98 -3.97 8.53
N LYS A 95 -14.04 -4.36 9.26
CA LYS A 95 -13.92 -5.21 10.46
C LYS A 95 -13.15 -6.50 10.16
N LYS A 96 -13.47 -7.15 9.03
CA LYS A 96 -12.80 -8.39 8.58
C LYS A 96 -11.31 -8.17 8.30
N GLN A 97 -10.94 -7.05 7.67
CA GLN A 97 -9.54 -6.69 7.43
C GLN A 97 -8.77 -6.49 8.75
N ASN A 98 -9.39 -5.83 9.74
CA ASN A 98 -8.80 -5.65 11.07
C ASN A 98 -8.60 -6.98 11.80
N GLU A 99 -9.57 -7.88 11.74
CA GLU A 99 -9.47 -9.23 12.34
C GLU A 99 -8.32 -10.04 11.72
N ILE A 100 -8.22 -10.01 10.38
CA ILE A 100 -7.13 -10.66 9.64
C ILE A 100 -5.77 -10.08 10.05
N GLY A 101 -5.64 -8.74 10.02
CA GLY A 101 -4.40 -8.06 10.39
C GLY A 101 -3.96 -8.40 11.81
N ASN A 102 -4.90 -8.37 12.77
CA ASN A 102 -4.63 -8.71 14.16
C ASN A 102 -4.20 -10.18 14.34
N LYS A 103 -4.79 -11.10 13.58
CA LYS A 103 -4.38 -12.52 13.61
C LYS A 103 -2.93 -12.68 13.16
N TYR A 104 -2.54 -12.02 12.07
CA TYR A 104 -1.16 -12.07 11.56
C TYR A 104 -0.16 -11.46 12.54
N ILE A 105 -0.46 -10.27 13.08
CA ILE A 105 0.38 -9.61 14.08
C ILE A 105 0.65 -10.54 15.27
N LYS A 106 -0.41 -11.13 15.84
CA LYS A 106 -0.29 -12.05 16.99
C LYS A 106 0.46 -13.35 16.66
N SER A 107 0.36 -13.84 15.43
CA SER A 107 1.07 -15.04 14.99
C SER A 107 2.55 -14.81 14.69
N THR A 108 2.94 -13.55 14.43
CA THR A 108 4.29 -13.19 13.97
C THR A 108 5.13 -12.56 15.09
N LEU A 109 4.50 -11.76 15.95
CA LEU A 109 5.17 -10.96 16.96
C LEU A 109 4.87 -11.48 18.36
N ASN A 110 5.88 -11.46 19.24
CA ASN A 110 5.66 -11.72 20.67
C ASN A 110 5.07 -10.51 21.40
N SER A 111 4.67 -10.69 22.65
CA SER A 111 4.02 -9.65 23.47
C SER A 111 4.86 -8.36 23.60
N ASN A 112 6.18 -8.46 23.75
CA ASN A 112 7.07 -7.30 23.85
C ASN A 112 7.14 -6.53 22.53
N GLN A 113 7.24 -7.24 21.40
CA GLN A 113 7.24 -6.65 20.06
C GLN A 113 5.91 -5.98 19.74
N ILE A 114 4.79 -6.59 20.14
CA ILE A 114 3.46 -5.98 20.00
C ILE A 114 3.35 -4.70 20.84
N LYS A 115 3.89 -4.70 22.07
CA LYS A 115 3.91 -3.50 22.93
C LYS A 115 4.72 -2.36 22.29
N LYS A 116 5.91 -2.66 21.77
CA LYS A 116 6.72 -1.68 21.02
C LYS A 116 5.96 -1.14 19.81
N LEU A 117 5.37 -2.02 19.00
CA LEU A 117 4.59 -1.64 17.83
C LEU A 117 3.45 -0.68 18.19
N ASN A 118 2.70 -0.99 19.26
CA ASN A 118 1.59 -0.13 19.71
C ASN A 118 2.06 1.24 20.19
N ASN A 119 3.16 1.31 20.96
CA ASN A 119 3.74 2.58 21.40
C ASN A 119 4.17 3.44 20.19
N ASN A 120 4.75 2.82 19.16
CA ASN A 120 5.16 3.51 17.95
C ASN A 120 3.97 4.01 17.14
N ILE A 121 2.89 3.22 17.06
CA ILE A 121 1.62 3.65 16.44
C ILE A 121 1.04 4.87 17.16
N GLU A 122 1.04 4.89 18.50
CA GLU A 122 0.58 6.05 19.29
C GLU A 122 1.44 7.28 19.03
N LEU A 123 2.77 7.14 19.07
CA LEU A 123 3.70 8.25 18.80
C LEU A 123 3.47 8.87 17.41
N ILE A 124 3.25 8.04 16.40
CA ILE A 124 2.96 8.50 15.02
C ILE A 124 1.62 9.23 14.98
N LYS A 125 0.57 8.68 15.62
CA LYS A 125 -0.76 9.32 15.68
C LYS A 125 -0.69 10.68 16.35
N ASP A 126 -0.04 10.77 17.50
CA ASP A 126 0.12 12.01 18.24
C ASP A 126 0.90 13.05 17.44
N THR A 127 1.95 12.62 16.72
CA THR A 127 2.72 13.51 15.84
C THR A 127 1.84 14.08 14.72
N ILE A 128 1.00 13.25 14.10
CA ILE A 128 0.08 13.68 13.04
C ILE A 128 -0.99 14.63 13.60
N ASP A 129 -1.62 14.28 14.72
CA ASP A 129 -2.64 15.10 15.38
C ASP A 129 -2.10 16.48 15.78
N ASN A 130 -0.89 16.50 16.37
CA ASN A 130 -0.22 17.75 16.76
C ASN A 130 0.14 18.61 15.55
N THR A 131 0.41 17.99 14.41
CA THR A 131 0.70 18.72 13.17
C THR A 131 -0.57 19.31 12.57
N LEU A 132 -1.63 18.52 12.46
CA LEU A 132 -2.83 18.87 11.69
C LEU A 132 -3.80 19.80 12.44
N ASP A 133 -3.36 20.39 13.56
CA ASP A 133 -4.17 21.26 14.41
C ASP A 133 -5.50 20.60 14.85
N SER A 134 -5.61 19.27 14.82
CA SER A 134 -6.88 18.57 15.11
C SER A 134 -7.40 18.83 16.54
N LYS A 135 -6.52 19.34 17.40
CA LYS A 135 -6.79 19.73 18.79
C LYS A 135 -6.53 21.22 19.09
N GLU A 136 -6.01 22.02 18.14
CA GLU A 136 -5.52 23.39 18.40
C GLU A 136 -6.54 24.45 17.92
N LYS A 137 -7.06 25.26 18.85
CA LYS A 137 -8.05 26.33 18.55
C LYS A 137 -7.41 27.67 18.18
N SER A 138 -6.08 27.74 18.15
CA SER A 138 -5.36 29.00 17.94
C SER A 138 -5.31 29.37 16.46
N PRO A 139 -5.28 30.68 16.12
CA PRO A 139 -5.17 31.11 14.73
C PRO A 139 -3.86 30.64 14.08
N PHE A 140 -3.91 30.45 12.77
CA PHE A 140 -2.77 30.03 11.96
C PHE A 140 -1.59 31.01 12.13
N SER A 141 -0.38 30.44 12.26
CA SER A 141 0.88 31.20 12.28
C SER A 141 1.93 30.47 11.46
N LEU A 142 2.61 31.20 10.58
CA LEU A 142 3.69 30.67 9.74
C LEU A 142 4.84 30.09 10.58
N GLU A 143 5.18 30.73 11.69
CA GLU A 143 6.22 30.28 12.62
C GLU A 143 5.84 28.96 13.30
N LYS A 144 4.58 28.83 13.72
CA LYS A 144 4.05 27.56 14.26
C LYS A 144 4.07 26.46 13.20
N CYS A 145 3.65 26.77 11.98
CA CYS A 145 3.66 25.83 10.87
C CYS A 145 5.08 25.30 10.60
N LYS A 146 6.09 26.18 10.56
CA LYS A 146 7.50 25.78 10.40
C LYS A 146 7.97 24.82 11.49
N ARG A 147 7.73 25.15 12.76
CA ARG A 147 8.10 24.29 13.89
C ARG A 147 7.45 22.90 13.82
N LYS A 148 6.18 22.84 13.41
CA LYS A 148 5.46 21.57 13.21
C LYS A 148 6.06 20.76 12.06
N CYS A 149 6.40 21.39 10.94
CA CYS A 149 7.10 20.72 9.84
C CYS A 149 8.47 20.19 10.26
N GLU A 150 9.25 20.96 11.03
CA GLU A 150 10.54 20.50 11.58
C GLU A 150 10.36 19.30 12.51
N TYR A 151 9.35 19.33 13.39
CA TYR A 151 9.03 18.23 14.29
C TYR A 151 8.71 16.94 13.52
N ILE A 152 7.86 17.02 12.48
CA ILE A 152 7.57 15.87 11.61
C ILE A 152 8.84 15.34 10.95
N ASN A 153 9.64 16.23 10.35
CA ASN A 153 10.85 15.83 9.63
C ASN A 153 11.83 15.12 10.58
N LYS A 154 11.95 15.59 11.82
CA LYS A 154 12.76 14.95 12.85
C LYS A 154 12.21 13.57 13.21
N THR A 155 10.90 13.44 13.44
CA THR A 155 10.26 12.16 13.76
C THR A 155 10.44 11.15 12.61
N ILE A 156 10.20 11.56 11.36
CA ILE A 156 10.43 10.71 10.18
C ILE A 156 11.89 10.28 10.08
N SER A 157 12.83 11.20 10.32
CA SER A 157 14.26 10.91 10.27
C SER A 157 14.68 9.90 11.34
N SER A 158 14.12 9.99 12.55
CA SER A 158 14.34 9.02 13.62
C SER A 158 13.78 7.64 13.27
N LEU A 159 12.56 7.58 12.74
CA LEU A 159 11.95 6.32 12.28
C LEU A 159 12.77 5.64 11.18
N ASN A 160 13.38 6.43 10.28
CA ASN A 160 14.18 5.91 9.17
C ASN A 160 15.59 5.47 9.56
N LYS A 161 16.20 6.09 10.58
CA LYS A 161 17.58 5.79 11.00
C LYS A 161 17.70 4.46 11.71
N ASP A 162 16.73 4.11 12.55
CA ASP A 162 16.76 2.84 13.27
C ASP A 162 15.38 2.16 13.29
N PRO A 163 15.02 1.48 12.18
CA PRO A 163 13.77 0.72 12.13
C PRO A 163 13.78 -0.48 13.10
N ASN A 164 14.96 -0.91 13.59
CA ASN A 164 15.11 -2.12 14.40
C ASN A 164 14.99 -1.85 15.91
N GLU A 165 15.24 -0.62 16.40
CA GLU A 165 14.82 -0.25 17.76
C GLU A 165 13.28 -0.23 17.91
N ILE A 166 12.58 -0.13 16.78
CA ILE A 166 11.13 0.01 16.64
C ILE A 166 10.42 -1.36 16.53
N PHE A 167 11.14 -2.45 16.23
CA PHE A 167 10.64 -3.84 16.20
C PHE A 167 11.22 -4.74 17.31
#